data_AF-A0A2N8LY56-F1
#
_entry.id   AF-A0A2N8LY56-F1
#
_cell.length_a   1.000
_cell.length_b   1.000
_cell.length_c   1.000
_cell.angle_alpha   90.00
_cell.angle_beta   90.00
_cell.angle_gamma   90.00
#
_symmetry.space_group_name_H-M   'P 1'
#
loop_
_entity.id
_entity.type
_entity.pdbx_description
1 polymer ?
#
loop_
_entity_poly.entity_id
_entity_poly.type
_entity_poly.pdbx_seq_one_letter_code
_entity_poly.pdbx_strand_id
1 'polypeptide(L)'
;MFLDVKRGCLLLLAVLLASSTQASDAGDITLKALRADLANGGLAPVIAHHPLTTLPGVDLERLFADSHFQRFAITGYNSNGQRFAARVRLHFADGRVGFIRITGVPGREYRLEDLHDYTTGLSLAGLVAERRWLGSHDGKAFLEALGKTPESDTLAQLAGGRAAPLALWLAQCSGQPCEQTALEYQIEPMPPALWQLMVVSASSLPQTVAGLQKVLGDDPWLAWLVGDAALARQMCPQVDTMLVTTWLRHQDNMSLADVALQCFLETVSRDTVSNGPGNKFLDSLSDSLGAATLSAAIHQYFLRRDEAVPEALGDWSEE
;
A
#
# COMPACT_ATOMS: atom_id res chain seq x y z
N MET A 1 11.98 0.07 6.98
CA MET A 1 11.25 -0.30 8.21
C MET A 1 9.77 -0.31 7.87
N PHE A 2 9.29 -1.40 7.24
CA PHE A 2 7.89 -1.77 7.32
C PHE A 2 7.63 -2.15 8.78
N LEU A 3 7.32 -1.12 9.57
CA LEU A 3 6.93 -1.12 10.97
C LEU A 3 7.11 -2.46 11.68
N ASP A 4 8.36 -2.76 12.08
CA ASP A 4 8.62 -3.71 13.15
C ASP A 4 8.29 -3.00 14.47
N VAL A 5 6.99 -2.82 14.68
CA VAL A 5 6.44 -2.27 15.90
C VAL A 5 5.83 -3.45 16.63
N LYS A 6 6.62 -4.04 17.54
CA LYS A 6 6.11 -4.81 18.67
C LYS A 6 5.30 -3.86 19.58
N ARG A 7 4.12 -3.44 19.13
CA ARG A 7 3.06 -2.89 19.98
C ARG A 7 2.16 -4.04 20.35
N GLY A 8 1.81 -4.12 21.65
CA GLY A 8 0.98 -5.16 22.22
C GLY A 8 -0.24 -5.42 21.34
N CYS A 9 -0.26 -6.60 20.75
CA CYS A 9 -1.28 -7.04 19.83
C CYS A 9 -2.63 -7.03 20.59
N LEU A 10 -3.52 -6.11 20.22
CA LEU A 10 -4.95 -6.35 20.40
C LEU A 10 -5.29 -7.49 19.44
N LEU A 11 -5.21 -8.73 19.97
CA LEU A 11 -5.64 -9.94 19.30
C LEU A 11 -7.16 -9.89 19.14
N LEU A 12 -7.64 -9.11 18.17
CA LEU A 12 -8.94 -9.30 17.55
C LEU A 12 -8.81 -10.55 16.67
N LEU A 13 -8.99 -11.71 17.31
CA LEU A 13 -8.83 -13.01 16.69
C LEU A 13 -9.79 -13.15 15.50
N ALA A 14 -9.19 -13.49 14.36
CA ALA A 14 -9.84 -13.81 13.11
C ALA A 14 -10.78 -15.01 13.22
N VAL A 15 -12.06 -14.84 12.89
CA VAL A 15 -12.90 -15.83 12.20
C VAL A 15 -14.01 -15.07 11.46
N LEU A 16 -14.36 -15.57 10.26
CA LEU A 16 -15.50 -15.21 9.39
C LEU A 16 -15.19 -14.14 8.35
N LEU A 17 -15.39 -14.32 7.05
CA LEU A 17 -15.89 -15.41 6.23
C LEU A 17 -15.34 -15.16 4.82
N ALA A 18 -15.14 -16.23 4.06
CA ALA A 18 -14.84 -16.17 2.65
C ALA A 18 -15.95 -15.43 1.89
N SER A 19 -15.76 -14.14 1.63
CA SER A 19 -16.50 -13.43 0.59
C SER A 19 -15.84 -13.69 -0.75
N SER A 20 -15.86 -14.96 -1.19
CA SER A 20 -15.74 -15.26 -2.60
C SER A 20 -17.03 -14.78 -3.26
N THR A 21 -17.05 -13.51 -3.66
CA THR A 21 -18.00 -13.04 -4.66
C THR A 21 -17.67 -13.78 -5.96
N GLN A 22 -18.30 -14.93 -6.15
CA GLN A 22 -18.46 -15.55 -7.46
C GLN A 22 -19.35 -14.61 -8.29
N ALA A 23 -18.74 -13.54 -8.81
CA ALA A 23 -19.34 -12.75 -9.87
C ALA A 23 -19.36 -13.60 -11.13
N SER A 24 -20.55 -13.74 -11.72
CA SER A 24 -20.87 -14.53 -12.91
C SER A 24 -19.73 -14.63 -13.92
N ASP A 25 -19.35 -15.87 -14.23
CA ASP A 25 -18.19 -16.31 -15.03
C ASP A 25 -18.32 -16.03 -16.56
N ALA A 26 -19.07 -14.98 -16.94
CA ALA A 26 -19.12 -14.44 -18.30
C ALA A 26 -18.07 -13.30 -18.48
N GLY A 27 -16.92 -13.46 -17.83
CA GLY A 27 -15.88 -12.43 -17.73
C GLY A 27 -14.98 -12.34 -18.96
N ASP A 28 -14.42 -11.14 -19.18
CA ASP A 28 -13.32 -10.90 -20.13
C ASP A 28 -12.24 -11.99 -19.98
N ILE A 29 -11.89 -12.66 -21.08
CA ILE A 29 -10.94 -13.77 -21.12
C ILE A 29 -9.57 -13.40 -20.56
N THR A 30 -9.17 -12.14 -20.72
CA THR A 30 -7.94 -11.57 -20.18
C THR A 30 -7.98 -11.52 -18.67
N LEU A 31 -9.09 -11.05 -18.10
CA LEU A 31 -9.28 -10.98 -16.65
C LEU A 31 -9.29 -12.37 -16.02
N LYS A 32 -9.86 -13.36 -16.72
CA LYS A 32 -9.83 -14.76 -16.27
C LYS A 32 -8.42 -15.34 -16.28
N ALA A 33 -7.65 -15.10 -17.33
CA ALA A 33 -6.24 -15.51 -17.41
C ALA A 33 -5.41 -14.84 -16.30
N LEU A 34 -5.53 -13.52 -16.14
CA LEU A 34 -4.82 -12.77 -15.10
C LEU A 34 -5.13 -13.28 -13.69
N ARG A 35 -6.40 -13.61 -13.39
CA ARG A 35 -6.77 -14.21 -12.09
C ARG A 35 -6.13 -15.57 -11.88
N ALA A 36 -6.02 -16.39 -12.93
CA ALA A 36 -5.39 -17.69 -12.85
C ALA A 36 -3.88 -17.56 -12.56
N ASP A 37 -3.20 -16.61 -13.21
CA ASP A 37 -1.78 -16.35 -13.00
C ASP A 37 -1.47 -15.88 -11.57
N LEU A 38 -2.36 -15.07 -10.98
CA LEU A 38 -2.23 -14.57 -9.61
C LEU A 38 -2.68 -15.59 -8.55
N ALA A 39 -3.39 -16.66 -8.93
CA ALA A 39 -4.06 -17.56 -7.99
C ALA A 39 -3.11 -18.27 -7.01
N ASN A 40 -1.88 -18.53 -7.44
CA ASN A 40 -0.88 -19.27 -6.65
C ASN A 40 -0.06 -18.39 -5.72
N GLY A 41 -0.40 -17.11 -5.57
CA GLY A 41 0.29 -16.25 -4.61
C GLY A 41 1.68 -15.84 -5.06
N GLY A 42 1.86 -15.52 -6.35
CA GLY A 42 3.14 -15.07 -6.90
C GLY A 42 2.98 -14.29 -8.20
N LEU A 43 3.98 -13.48 -8.55
CA LEU A 43 3.97 -12.68 -9.78
C LEU A 43 4.70 -13.34 -10.96
N ALA A 44 5.43 -14.43 -10.73
CA ALA A 44 6.20 -15.11 -11.78
C ALA A 44 5.36 -15.48 -13.02
N PRO A 45 4.14 -16.05 -12.89
CA PRO A 45 3.30 -16.36 -14.05
C PRO A 45 2.94 -15.11 -14.86
N VAL A 46 2.60 -14.00 -14.19
CA VAL A 46 2.30 -12.72 -14.84
C VAL A 46 3.52 -12.17 -15.58
N ILE A 47 4.70 -12.22 -14.94
CA ILE A 47 5.95 -11.71 -15.51
C ILE A 47 6.40 -12.54 -16.73
N ALA A 48 6.07 -13.83 -16.78
CA ALA A 48 6.35 -14.69 -17.92
C ALA A 48 5.67 -14.20 -19.22
N HIS A 49 4.61 -13.40 -19.12
CA HIS A 49 3.96 -12.74 -20.26
C HIS A 49 4.70 -11.49 -20.76
N HIS A 50 5.82 -11.12 -20.15
CA HIS A 50 6.62 -9.96 -20.57
C HIS A 50 7.60 -10.33 -21.70
N PRO A 51 7.60 -9.59 -22.82
CA PRO A 51 8.40 -9.94 -24.00
C PRO A 51 9.93 -9.74 -23.82
N LEU A 52 10.38 -9.20 -22.68
CA LEU A 52 11.78 -8.80 -22.45
C LEU A 52 12.36 -9.34 -21.12
N THR A 53 12.13 -10.61 -20.80
CA THR A 53 12.63 -11.29 -19.58
C THR A 53 14.15 -11.51 -19.50
N THR A 54 14.97 -10.74 -20.23
CA THR A 54 16.43 -10.87 -20.19
C THR A 54 17.12 -9.52 -19.99
N LEU A 55 16.98 -8.96 -18.78
CA LEU A 55 17.92 -7.95 -18.29
C LEU A 55 19.18 -8.68 -17.75
N PRO A 56 20.37 -8.50 -18.35
CA PRO A 56 21.57 -9.20 -17.89
C PRO A 56 21.90 -8.84 -16.43
N GLY A 57 22.11 -9.84 -15.58
CA GLY A 57 22.47 -9.64 -14.17
C GLY A 57 21.30 -9.24 -13.27
N VAL A 58 20.08 -9.16 -13.79
CA VAL A 58 18.86 -8.93 -13.02
C VAL A 58 18.06 -10.22 -12.98
N ASP A 59 18.07 -10.87 -11.82
CA ASP A 59 17.15 -11.95 -11.55
C ASP A 59 15.78 -11.33 -11.25
N LEU A 60 14.94 -11.23 -12.30
CA LEU A 60 13.57 -10.71 -12.19
C LEU A 60 12.78 -11.49 -11.14
N GLU A 61 13.04 -12.79 -10.96
CA GLU A 61 12.36 -13.57 -9.92
C GLU A 61 12.80 -13.12 -8.53
N ARG A 62 14.07 -12.74 -8.33
CA ARG A 62 14.56 -12.08 -7.09
C ARG A 62 14.04 -10.65 -6.90
N LEU A 63 13.77 -9.91 -7.98
CA LEU A 63 13.11 -8.59 -7.88
C LEU A 63 11.73 -8.68 -7.24
N PHE A 64 11.12 -9.85 -7.37
CA PHE A 64 9.82 -10.18 -6.84
C PHE A 64 9.91 -11.43 -5.95
N ALA A 65 11.04 -11.79 -5.33
CA ALA A 65 11.09 -13.01 -4.50
C ALA A 65 10.33 -12.83 -3.17
N ASP A 66 10.14 -11.57 -2.75
CA ASP A 66 9.17 -11.17 -1.73
C ASP A 66 7.72 -11.12 -2.27
N SER A 67 7.46 -11.54 -3.51
CA SER A 67 6.12 -11.50 -4.14
C SER A 67 5.20 -12.65 -3.75
N HIS A 68 5.59 -13.45 -2.76
CA HIS A 68 4.69 -14.43 -2.18
C HIS A 68 3.59 -13.74 -1.36
N PHE A 69 2.51 -13.39 -2.04
CA PHE A 69 1.30 -12.89 -1.41
C PHE A 69 0.36 -14.04 -1.07
N GLN A 70 -0.28 -13.98 0.09
CA GLN A 70 -1.27 -14.97 0.51
C GLN A 70 -2.60 -14.78 -0.21
N ARG A 71 -2.97 -13.53 -0.47
CA ARG A 71 -4.25 -13.16 -1.09
C ARG A 71 -4.05 -11.96 -2.00
N PHE A 72 -4.93 -11.83 -2.98
CA PHE A 72 -5.00 -10.65 -3.83
C PHE A 72 -6.45 -10.24 -4.06
N ALA A 73 -6.63 -8.99 -4.49
CA ALA A 73 -7.90 -8.49 -4.99
C ALA A 73 -7.64 -7.65 -6.25
N ILE A 74 -8.42 -7.87 -7.31
CA ILE A 74 -8.44 -6.96 -8.46
C ILE A 74 -9.44 -5.84 -8.15
N THR A 75 -8.93 -4.65 -7.86
CA THR A 75 -9.70 -3.49 -7.34
C THR A 75 -10.12 -2.53 -8.46
N GLY A 76 -9.69 -2.81 -9.68
CA GLY A 76 -10.16 -2.15 -10.89
C GLY A 76 -9.65 -2.90 -12.11
N TYR A 77 -10.49 -3.01 -13.12
CA TYR A 77 -10.14 -3.63 -14.39
C TYR A 77 -10.83 -2.88 -15.52
N ASN A 78 -10.08 -2.53 -16.56
CA ASN A 78 -10.61 -1.99 -17.80
C ASN A 78 -9.90 -2.61 -18.99
N SER A 79 -10.64 -2.82 -20.08
CA SER A 79 -10.14 -3.37 -21.33
C SER A 79 -10.91 -2.79 -22.50
N ASN A 80 -10.24 -2.48 -23.61
CA ASN A 80 -10.85 -1.92 -24.82
C ASN A 80 -10.48 -2.69 -26.10
N GLY A 81 -10.06 -3.94 -25.97
CA GLY A 81 -9.62 -4.80 -27.08
C GLY A 81 -8.22 -4.51 -27.61
N GLN A 82 -7.66 -3.32 -27.39
CA GLN A 82 -6.27 -2.99 -27.72
C GLN A 82 -5.36 -3.03 -26.49
N ARG A 83 -5.90 -2.60 -25.34
CA ARG A 83 -5.19 -2.56 -24.07
C ARG A 83 -6.09 -2.98 -22.94
N PHE A 84 -5.48 -3.56 -21.91
CA PHE A 84 -6.09 -3.72 -20.60
C PHE A 84 -5.23 -3.04 -19.53
N ALA A 85 -5.88 -2.65 -18.42
CA ALA A 85 -5.19 -2.36 -17.18
C ALA A 85 -5.96 -2.98 -16.00
N ALA A 86 -5.20 -3.60 -15.09
CA ALA A 86 -5.70 -4.14 -13.85
C ALA A 86 -4.97 -3.47 -12.69
N ARG A 87 -5.72 -3.00 -11.69
CA ARG A 87 -5.20 -2.61 -10.38
C ARG A 87 -5.37 -3.80 -9.46
N VAL A 88 -4.30 -4.18 -8.78
CA VAL A 88 -4.28 -5.36 -7.93
C VAL A 88 -3.71 -4.97 -6.58
N ARG A 89 -4.45 -5.30 -5.52
CA ARG A 89 -3.99 -5.23 -4.14
C ARG A 89 -3.47 -6.60 -3.74
N LEU A 90 -2.28 -6.65 -3.13
CA LEU A 90 -1.60 -7.85 -2.65
C LEU A 90 -1.55 -7.84 -1.12
N HIS A 91 -1.78 -9.00 -0.51
CA HIS A 91 -1.72 -9.21 0.94
C HIS A 91 -0.62 -10.21 1.26
N PHE A 92 0.38 -9.78 2.02
CA PHE A 92 1.54 -10.61 2.37
C PHE A 92 1.35 -11.31 3.72
N ALA A 93 2.16 -12.35 3.95
CA ALA A 93 2.06 -13.18 5.15
C ALA A 93 2.41 -12.44 6.45
N ASP A 94 3.23 -11.40 6.35
CA ASP A 94 3.65 -10.53 7.44
C ASP A 94 2.65 -9.38 7.73
N GLY A 95 1.51 -9.36 7.03
CA GLY A 95 0.49 -8.32 7.16
C GLY A 95 0.74 -7.08 6.29
N ARG A 96 1.85 -7.02 5.53
CA ARG A 96 2.05 -5.94 4.55
C ARG A 96 0.97 -5.99 3.46
N VAL A 97 0.69 -4.81 2.91
CA VAL A 97 -0.21 -4.65 1.76
C VAL A 97 0.51 -3.90 0.66
N GLY A 98 0.53 -4.50 -0.52
CA GLY A 98 1.12 -3.92 -1.72
C GLY A 98 0.06 -3.58 -2.76
N PHE A 99 0.38 -2.67 -3.66
CA PHE A 99 -0.46 -2.34 -4.80
C PHE A 99 0.35 -2.40 -6.08
N ILE A 100 -0.15 -3.13 -7.06
CA ILE A 100 0.45 -3.19 -8.39
C ILE A 100 -0.55 -2.80 -9.45
N ARG A 101 -0.04 -2.34 -10.60
CA ARG A 101 -0.81 -2.17 -11.83
C ARG A 101 -0.18 -2.97 -12.95
N ILE A 102 -1.01 -3.78 -13.56
CA ILE A 102 -0.65 -4.69 -14.66
C ILE A 102 -1.30 -4.13 -15.91
N THR A 103 -0.52 -3.90 -16.96
CA THR A 103 -1.04 -3.45 -18.26
C THR A 103 -0.49 -4.26 -19.39
N GLY A 104 -1.27 -4.34 -20.47
CA GLY A 104 -0.87 -5.13 -21.61
C GLY A 104 -1.86 -5.13 -22.75
N VAL A 105 -1.60 -6.01 -23.71
CA VAL A 105 -2.52 -6.32 -24.81
C VAL A 105 -3.43 -7.47 -24.35
N PRO A 106 -4.77 -7.32 -24.45
CA PRO A 106 -5.71 -8.31 -23.95
C PRO A 106 -5.70 -9.60 -24.77
N GLY A 107 -6.12 -10.70 -24.15
CA GLY A 107 -6.17 -12.03 -24.75
C GLY A 107 -6.07 -13.13 -23.70
N ARG A 108 -6.35 -14.38 -24.09
CA ARG A 108 -6.10 -15.55 -23.23
C ARG A 108 -4.62 -15.69 -22.87
N GLU A 109 -3.77 -15.41 -23.85
CA GLU A 109 -2.32 -15.27 -23.70
C GLU A 109 -2.00 -13.79 -23.83
N TYR A 110 -2.45 -13.00 -22.85
CA TYR A 110 -2.20 -11.56 -22.86
C TYR A 110 -0.69 -11.29 -22.87
N ARG A 111 -0.31 -10.14 -23.42
CA ARG A 111 1.09 -9.69 -23.44
C ARG A 111 1.27 -8.60 -22.42
N LEU A 112 2.17 -8.79 -21.45
CA LEU A 112 2.50 -7.78 -20.46
C LEU A 112 3.28 -6.64 -21.14
N GLU A 113 2.80 -5.40 -20.95
CA GLU A 113 3.50 -4.17 -21.36
C GLU A 113 4.16 -3.48 -20.17
N ASP A 114 3.53 -3.51 -18.99
CA ASP A 114 4.13 -3.00 -17.77
C ASP A 114 3.54 -3.70 -16.54
N LEU A 115 4.38 -3.91 -15.54
CA LEU A 115 4.01 -4.22 -14.17
C LEU A 115 4.63 -3.13 -13.31
N HIS A 116 3.77 -2.29 -12.74
CA HIS A 116 4.15 -1.18 -11.88
C HIS A 116 3.84 -1.56 -10.44
N ASP A 117 4.84 -1.57 -9.56
CA ASP A 117 4.68 -1.71 -8.12
C ASP A 117 4.62 -0.32 -7.47
N TYR A 118 3.43 0.04 -6.97
CA TYR A 118 3.23 1.30 -6.29
C TYR A 118 3.87 1.33 -4.90
N THR A 119 4.30 0.20 -4.34
CA THR A 119 5.00 0.19 -3.05
C THR A 119 6.31 0.94 -3.16
N THR A 120 7.08 0.60 -4.20
CA THR A 120 8.45 1.09 -4.44
C THR A 120 8.54 2.12 -5.56
N GLY A 121 7.51 2.19 -6.42
CA GLY A 121 7.53 2.96 -7.67
C GLY A 121 8.20 2.23 -8.83
N LEU A 122 8.60 0.96 -8.63
CA LEU A 122 9.27 0.17 -9.65
C LEU A 122 8.33 -0.12 -10.83
N SER A 123 8.81 0.12 -12.06
CA SER A 123 8.11 -0.23 -13.30
C SER A 123 9.03 -1.07 -14.17
N LEU A 124 8.52 -2.21 -14.65
CA LEU A 124 9.23 -3.01 -15.64
C LEU A 124 9.47 -2.23 -16.93
N ALA A 125 8.48 -1.48 -17.41
CA ALA A 125 8.64 -0.62 -18.58
C ALA A 125 9.69 0.49 -18.33
N GLY A 126 9.74 1.04 -17.12
CA GLY A 126 10.77 1.99 -16.69
C GLY A 126 12.18 1.40 -16.73
N LEU A 127 12.37 0.18 -16.21
CA LEU A 127 13.66 -0.52 -16.29
C LEU A 127 14.07 -0.82 -17.74
N VAL A 128 13.12 -1.23 -18.58
CA VAL A 128 13.37 -1.48 -20.01
C VAL A 128 13.80 -0.19 -20.72
N ALA A 129 13.22 0.96 -20.37
CA ALA A 129 13.63 2.26 -20.91
C ALA A 129 15.10 2.58 -20.59
N GLU A 130 15.60 2.12 -19.44
CA GLU A 130 16.98 2.28 -18.98
C GLU A 130 17.95 1.21 -19.52
N ARG A 131 17.51 0.28 -20.38
CA ARG A 131 18.33 -0.84 -20.89
C ARG A 131 19.70 -0.45 -21.43
N ARG A 132 19.80 0.71 -22.11
CA ARG A 132 21.06 1.20 -22.67
C ARG A 132 22.03 1.61 -21.58
N TRP A 133 21.53 2.27 -20.54
CA TRP A 133 22.33 2.65 -19.39
C TRP A 133 22.68 1.43 -18.53
N LEU A 134 21.75 0.50 -18.31
CA LEU A 134 22.04 -0.77 -17.62
C LEU A 134 23.16 -1.57 -18.31
N GLY A 135 23.29 -1.46 -19.63
CA GLY A 135 24.39 -2.06 -20.41
C GLY A 135 25.72 -1.31 -20.36
N SER A 136 25.77 -0.11 -19.79
CA SER A 136 26.98 0.71 -19.67
C SER A 136 27.89 0.25 -18.53
N HIS A 137 29.05 0.89 -18.37
CA HIS A 137 29.95 0.63 -17.24
C HIS A 137 29.24 0.88 -15.89
N ASP A 138 28.64 2.05 -15.72
CA ASP A 138 28.02 2.43 -14.44
C ASP A 138 26.75 1.63 -14.16
N GLY A 139 25.97 1.29 -15.19
CA GLY A 139 24.80 0.43 -15.03
C GLY A 139 25.15 -1.00 -14.60
N LYS A 140 26.24 -1.57 -15.13
CA LYS A 140 26.73 -2.88 -14.69
C LYS A 140 27.29 -2.82 -13.26
N ALA A 141 28.06 -1.77 -12.95
CA ALA A 141 28.56 -1.55 -11.59
C ALA A 141 27.42 -1.37 -10.58
N PHE A 142 26.35 -0.66 -10.97
CA PHE A 142 25.14 -0.53 -10.18
C PHE A 142 24.49 -1.89 -9.89
N LEU A 143 24.24 -2.70 -10.92
CA LEU A 143 23.62 -4.03 -10.76
C LEU A 143 24.49 -4.97 -9.92
N GLU A 144 25.81 -4.92 -10.09
CA GLU A 144 26.76 -5.70 -9.30
C GLU A 144 26.76 -5.28 -7.83
N ALA A 145 26.81 -3.97 -7.56
CA ALA A 145 26.73 -3.43 -6.21
C ALA A 145 25.38 -3.77 -5.55
N LEU A 146 24.27 -3.69 -6.30
CA LEU A 146 22.94 -4.00 -5.79
C LEU A 146 22.83 -5.47 -5.35
N GLY A 147 23.46 -6.38 -6.10
CA GLY A 147 23.45 -7.80 -5.77
C GLY A 147 24.42 -8.22 -4.65
N LYS A 148 25.43 -7.39 -4.32
CA LYS A 148 26.49 -7.74 -3.36
C LYS A 148 26.45 -6.92 -2.06
N THR A 149 26.16 -5.64 -2.18
CA THR A 149 26.19 -4.64 -1.11
C THR A 149 25.00 -3.68 -1.27
N PRO A 150 23.75 -4.18 -1.17
CA PRO A 150 22.54 -3.37 -1.32
C PRO A 150 22.41 -2.26 -0.27
N GLU A 151 23.18 -2.30 0.82
CA GLU A 151 23.27 -1.27 1.85
C GLU A 151 24.14 -0.06 1.46
N SER A 152 24.89 -0.13 0.36
CA SER A 152 25.87 0.87 -0.02
C SER A 152 25.24 2.12 -0.65
N ASP A 153 25.54 3.30 -0.11
CA ASP A 153 25.12 4.61 -0.66
C ASP A 153 25.72 4.91 -2.04
N THR A 154 26.79 4.21 -2.43
CA THR A 154 27.38 4.27 -3.77
C THR A 154 26.37 3.92 -4.87
N LEU A 155 25.32 3.16 -4.55
CA LEU A 155 24.21 2.88 -5.46
C LEU A 155 23.51 4.15 -5.95
N ALA A 156 23.39 5.17 -5.11
CA ALA A 156 22.82 6.46 -5.51
C ALA A 156 23.70 7.18 -6.54
N GLN A 157 25.02 7.17 -6.32
CA GLN A 157 25.99 7.81 -7.21
C GLN A 157 26.01 7.10 -8.56
N LEU A 158 26.03 5.76 -8.55
CA LEU A 158 26.00 4.93 -9.76
C LEU A 158 24.70 5.13 -10.54
N ALA A 159 23.54 5.19 -9.86
CA ALA A 159 22.25 5.46 -10.47
C ALA A 159 22.19 6.85 -11.15
N GLY A 160 23.00 7.82 -10.70
CA GLY A 160 23.14 9.12 -11.35
C GLY A 160 21.82 9.90 -11.47
N GLY A 161 20.94 9.78 -10.46
CA GLY A 161 19.62 10.44 -10.44
C GLY A 161 18.56 9.79 -11.33
N ARG A 162 18.75 8.55 -11.80
CA ARG A 162 17.77 7.82 -12.61
C ARG A 162 16.69 7.19 -11.71
N ALA A 163 15.42 7.43 -12.04
CA ALA A 163 14.29 6.96 -11.23
C ALA A 163 14.18 5.43 -11.17
N ALA A 164 14.21 4.76 -12.32
CA ALA A 164 13.96 3.31 -12.36
C ALA A 164 15.03 2.48 -11.63
N PRO A 165 16.35 2.79 -11.73
CA PRO A 165 17.37 2.15 -10.91
C PRO A 165 17.22 2.43 -9.41
N LEU A 166 16.86 3.66 -9.01
CA LEU A 166 16.60 3.97 -7.61
C LEU A 166 15.39 3.20 -7.07
N ALA A 167 14.31 3.11 -7.83
CA ALA A 167 13.13 2.31 -7.46
C ALA A 167 13.46 0.81 -7.38
N LEU A 168 14.33 0.31 -8.25
CA LEU A 168 14.84 -1.05 -8.22
C LEU A 168 15.65 -1.32 -6.95
N TRP A 169 16.50 -0.37 -6.56
CA TRP A 169 17.23 -0.46 -5.30
C TRP A 169 16.28 -0.50 -4.10
N LEU A 170 15.28 0.39 -4.05
CA LEU A 170 14.27 0.36 -2.99
C LEU A 170 13.50 -0.97 -2.97
N ALA A 171 13.14 -1.52 -4.14
CA ALA A 171 12.46 -2.80 -4.22
C ALA A 171 13.30 -3.96 -3.65
N GLN A 172 14.62 -3.97 -3.90
CA GLN A 172 15.52 -4.97 -3.30
C GLN A 172 15.73 -4.79 -1.80
N CYS A 173 15.62 -3.55 -1.32
CA CYS A 173 15.79 -3.23 0.09
C CYS A 173 14.49 -3.24 0.90
N SER A 174 13.34 -3.44 0.26
CA SER A 174 12.02 -3.46 0.91
C SER A 174 11.97 -4.51 2.03
N GLY A 175 11.74 -4.08 3.26
CA GLY A 175 11.71 -4.98 4.43
C GLY A 175 13.09 -5.43 4.91
N GLN A 176 14.17 -4.94 4.30
CA GLN A 176 15.56 -5.27 4.65
C GLN A 176 16.23 -4.09 5.37
N PRO A 177 17.35 -4.31 6.10
CA PRO A 177 18.06 -3.22 6.79
C PRO A 177 18.48 -2.05 5.89
N CYS A 178 18.69 -2.28 4.59
CA CYS A 178 19.09 -1.23 3.64
C CYS A 178 17.93 -0.32 3.16
N GLU A 179 16.67 -0.60 3.55
CA GLU A 179 15.50 0.14 3.08
C GLU A 179 15.60 1.64 3.37
N GLN A 180 16.05 1.99 4.57
CA GLN A 180 16.11 3.38 5.00
C GLN A 180 17.10 4.18 4.14
N THR A 181 18.28 3.61 3.88
CA THR A 181 19.27 4.22 2.98
C THR A 181 18.72 4.34 1.57
N ALA A 182 18.08 3.30 1.03
CA ALA A 182 17.49 3.35 -0.30
C ALA A 182 16.37 4.42 -0.42
N LEU A 183 15.56 4.61 0.63
CA LEU A 183 14.50 5.61 0.70
C LEU A 183 15.05 7.05 0.61
N GLU A 184 16.18 7.34 1.23
CA GLU A 184 16.79 8.68 1.26
C GLU A 184 17.20 9.19 -0.12
N TYR A 185 17.49 8.29 -1.05
CA TYR A 185 17.91 8.63 -2.41
C TYR A 185 16.80 8.54 -3.44
N GLN A 186 15.57 8.21 -3.05
CA GLN A 186 14.47 8.18 -4.00
C GLN A 186 14.16 9.57 -4.54
N ILE A 187 13.76 9.59 -5.81
CA ILE A 187 13.24 10.79 -6.45
C ILE A 187 11.73 10.68 -6.59
N GLU A 188 11.05 11.82 -6.55
CA GLU A 188 9.60 11.87 -6.63
C GLU A 188 9.10 11.13 -7.88
N PRO A 189 8.29 10.07 -7.72
CA PRO A 189 7.91 9.24 -8.84
C PRO A 189 6.65 9.79 -9.50
N MET A 190 6.55 9.58 -10.81
CA MET A 190 5.31 9.77 -11.58
C MET A 190 4.98 8.47 -12.30
N PRO A 191 3.92 7.74 -11.92
CA PRO A 191 2.92 8.07 -10.87
C PRO A 191 3.47 8.01 -9.43
N PRO A 192 2.74 8.57 -8.44
CA PRO A 192 3.14 8.53 -7.02
C PRO A 192 3.22 7.11 -6.47
N ALA A 193 4.04 6.91 -5.44
CA ALA A 193 4.29 5.62 -4.79
C ALA A 193 4.05 5.69 -3.27
N LEU A 194 3.70 4.56 -2.67
CA LEU A 194 3.32 4.42 -1.26
C LEU A 194 4.47 4.77 -0.32
N TRP A 195 5.73 4.50 -0.70
CA TRP A 195 6.89 4.88 0.11
C TRP A 195 6.91 6.39 0.44
N GLN A 196 6.30 7.24 -0.41
CA GLN A 196 6.23 8.68 -0.14
C GLN A 196 5.50 8.99 1.17
N LEU A 197 4.56 8.14 1.60
CA LEU A 197 3.87 8.28 2.90
C LEU A 197 4.83 8.26 4.09
N MET A 198 6.01 7.63 3.94
CA MET A 198 7.02 7.54 4.98
C MET A 198 7.86 8.81 5.13
N VAL A 199 8.02 9.59 4.06
CA VAL A 199 8.97 10.72 4.03
C VAL A 199 8.33 12.08 3.73
N VAL A 200 7.13 12.12 3.15
CA VAL A 200 6.45 13.37 2.76
C VAL A 200 6.17 14.27 3.96
N SER A 201 6.34 15.59 3.85
CA SER A 201 5.99 16.50 4.94
C SER A 201 4.47 16.54 5.20
N ALA A 202 4.07 16.98 6.39
CA ALA A 202 2.65 17.13 6.73
C ALA A 202 1.89 18.05 5.75
N SER A 203 2.53 19.10 5.24
CA SER A 203 1.93 20.04 4.28
C SER A 203 1.69 19.42 2.90
N SER A 204 2.47 18.40 2.53
CA SER A 204 2.42 17.74 1.23
C SER A 204 1.65 16.41 1.25
N LEU A 205 1.37 15.88 2.45
CA LEU A 205 0.66 14.62 2.64
C LEU A 205 -0.71 14.60 1.93
N PRO A 206 -1.58 15.62 2.02
CA PRO A 206 -2.88 15.60 1.33
C PRO A 206 -2.76 15.44 -0.20
N GLN A 207 -1.77 16.11 -0.82
CA GLN A 207 -1.54 16.03 -2.26
C GLN A 207 -1.01 14.65 -2.66
N THR A 208 -0.08 14.08 -1.88
CA THR A 208 0.41 12.71 -2.08
C THR A 208 -0.71 11.69 -1.98
N VAL A 209 -1.57 11.80 -0.95
CA VAL A 209 -2.73 10.92 -0.77
C VAL A 209 -3.70 11.03 -1.94
N ALA A 210 -4.03 12.25 -2.39
CA ALA A 210 -4.89 12.46 -3.54
C ALA A 210 -4.30 11.86 -4.84
N GLY A 211 -2.99 11.97 -5.02
CA GLY A 211 -2.26 11.35 -6.13
C GLY A 211 -2.37 9.82 -6.11
N LEU A 212 -2.17 9.20 -4.94
CA LEU A 212 -2.31 7.76 -4.73
C LEU A 212 -3.76 7.29 -4.98
N GLN A 213 -4.75 8.00 -4.45
CA GLN A 213 -6.17 7.70 -4.68
C GLN A 213 -6.54 7.76 -6.16
N LYS A 214 -5.97 8.70 -6.92
CA LYS A 214 -6.21 8.81 -8.37
C LYS A 214 -5.75 7.57 -9.12
N VAL A 215 -4.62 6.96 -8.73
CA VAL A 215 -4.05 5.82 -9.45
C VAL A 215 -4.50 4.47 -8.88
N LEU A 216 -4.78 4.38 -7.58
CA LEU A 216 -5.18 3.14 -6.89
C LEU A 216 -6.70 2.99 -6.74
N GLY A 217 -7.45 4.09 -6.76
CA GLY A 217 -8.90 4.11 -6.54
C GLY A 217 -9.30 4.27 -5.07
N ASP A 218 -10.61 4.20 -4.81
CA ASP A 218 -11.20 4.24 -3.46
C ASP A 218 -11.09 2.85 -2.79
N ASP A 219 -9.86 2.42 -2.51
CA ASP A 219 -9.58 1.16 -1.81
C ASP A 219 -9.40 1.41 -0.31
N PRO A 220 -10.13 0.72 0.60
CA PRO A 220 -10.03 0.96 2.03
C PRO A 220 -8.66 0.63 2.62
N TRP A 221 -7.86 -0.23 1.97
CA TRP A 221 -6.50 -0.52 2.41
C TRP A 221 -5.51 0.58 2.03
N LEU A 222 -5.80 1.40 1.02
CA LEU A 222 -5.03 2.63 0.81
C LEU A 222 -5.26 3.59 1.98
N ALA A 223 -6.51 3.79 2.38
CA ALA A 223 -6.82 4.62 3.54
C ALA A 223 -6.18 4.06 4.83
N TRP A 224 -6.18 2.73 4.99
CA TRP A 224 -5.50 2.10 6.12
C TRP A 224 -4.00 2.40 6.14
N LEU A 225 -3.30 2.23 5.00
CA LEU A 225 -1.87 2.57 4.89
C LEU A 225 -1.58 4.05 5.19
N VAL A 226 -2.46 4.96 4.75
CA VAL A 226 -2.33 6.39 5.03
C VAL A 226 -2.53 6.67 6.52
N GLY A 227 -3.52 6.04 7.16
CA GLY A 227 -3.78 6.19 8.59
C GLY A 227 -2.65 5.64 9.45
N ASP A 228 -2.13 4.47 9.11
CA ASP A 228 -0.98 3.85 9.78
C ASP A 228 0.28 4.73 9.67
N ALA A 229 0.60 5.25 8.48
CA ALA A 229 1.69 6.19 8.28
C ALA A 229 1.47 7.51 9.05
N ALA A 230 0.24 8.03 9.08
CA ALA A 230 -0.08 9.24 9.82
C ALA A 230 0.06 9.05 11.33
N LEU A 231 -0.37 7.92 11.89
CA LEU A 231 -0.18 7.58 13.31
C LEU A 231 1.31 7.48 13.65
N ALA A 232 2.09 6.78 12.83
CA ALA A 232 3.53 6.63 13.05
C ALA A 232 4.28 7.97 13.03
N ARG A 233 3.76 8.96 12.30
CA ARG A 233 4.41 10.25 12.04
C ARG A 233 3.72 11.44 12.74
N GLN A 234 2.72 11.17 13.58
CA GLN A 234 1.93 12.20 14.29
C GLN A 234 1.26 13.21 13.32
N MET A 235 0.70 12.71 12.23
CA MET A 235 0.07 13.49 11.15
C MET A 235 -1.44 13.20 11.01
N CYS A 236 -2.10 12.74 12.07
CA CYS A 236 -3.55 12.50 12.05
C CYS A 236 -4.40 13.72 11.67
N PRO A 237 -4.08 14.97 12.10
CA PRO A 237 -4.84 16.16 11.69
C PRO A 237 -4.91 16.40 10.18
N GLN A 238 -3.98 15.80 9.41
CA GLN A 238 -3.94 15.95 7.95
C GLN A 238 -4.85 14.95 7.23
N VAL A 239 -5.29 13.88 7.90
CA VAL A 239 -5.94 12.73 7.25
C VAL A 239 -7.23 12.24 7.94
N ASP A 240 -7.51 12.66 9.17
CA ASP A 240 -8.63 12.18 9.99
C ASP A 240 -9.98 12.18 9.25
N THR A 241 -10.33 13.30 8.60
CA THR A 241 -11.57 13.46 7.85
C THR A 241 -11.64 12.49 6.69
N MET A 242 -10.52 12.26 6.00
CA MET A 242 -10.43 11.31 4.89
C MET A 242 -10.55 9.87 5.37
N LEU A 243 -9.97 9.52 6.53
CA LEU A 243 -10.09 8.20 7.15
C LEU A 243 -11.53 7.92 7.58
N VAL A 244 -12.15 8.85 8.33
CA VAL A 244 -13.54 8.77 8.78
C VAL A 244 -14.49 8.60 7.61
N THR A 245 -14.39 9.48 6.61
CA THR A 245 -15.29 9.42 5.46
C THR A 245 -15.09 8.16 4.62
N THR A 246 -13.86 7.64 4.51
CA THR A 246 -13.58 6.40 3.78
C THR A 246 -14.12 5.19 4.53
N TRP A 247 -13.93 5.11 5.85
CA TRP A 247 -14.51 4.01 6.63
C TRP A 247 -16.04 4.01 6.57
N LEU A 248 -16.69 5.17 6.62
CA LEU A 248 -18.15 5.28 6.45
C LEU A 248 -18.66 4.75 5.09
N ARG A 249 -17.79 4.63 4.06
CA ARG A 249 -18.12 3.99 2.77
C ARG A 249 -17.77 2.49 2.74
N HIS A 250 -16.90 2.03 3.61
CA HIS A 250 -16.32 0.67 3.65
C HIS A 250 -16.36 0.10 5.08
N GLN A 251 -17.56 0.10 5.68
CA GLN A 251 -17.77 -0.23 7.09
C GLN A 251 -17.42 -1.69 7.45
N ASP A 252 -17.24 -2.56 6.45
CA ASP A 252 -16.80 -3.95 6.61
C ASP A 252 -15.28 -4.08 6.85
N ASN A 253 -14.50 -3.00 6.66
CA ASN A 253 -13.06 -3.01 6.87
C ASN A 253 -12.67 -2.58 8.30
N MET A 254 -12.54 -3.58 9.19
CA MET A 254 -12.19 -3.35 10.60
C MET A 254 -10.76 -2.85 10.83
N SER A 255 -9.81 -3.21 9.95
CA SER A 255 -8.45 -2.66 10.03
C SER A 255 -8.47 -1.14 9.82
N LEU A 256 -9.27 -0.66 8.86
CA LEU A 256 -9.47 0.76 8.63
C LEU A 256 -10.21 1.43 9.81
N ALA A 257 -11.18 0.74 10.43
CA ALA A 257 -11.92 1.26 11.59
C ALA A 257 -10.97 1.66 12.73
N ASP A 258 -10.02 0.79 13.07
CA ASP A 258 -9.06 1.00 14.16
C ASP A 258 -8.16 2.22 13.91
N VAL A 259 -7.51 2.31 12.75
CA VAL A 259 -6.63 3.45 12.44
C VAL A 259 -7.42 4.75 12.29
N ALA A 260 -8.65 4.70 11.76
CA ALA A 260 -9.52 5.85 11.68
C ALA A 260 -9.93 6.34 13.07
N LEU A 261 -10.27 5.43 13.99
CA LEU A 261 -10.60 5.76 15.38
C LEU A 261 -9.40 6.37 16.09
N GLN A 262 -8.22 5.75 16.02
CA GLN A 262 -7.02 6.29 16.68
C GLN A 262 -6.66 7.69 16.17
N CYS A 263 -6.72 7.93 14.85
CA CYS A 263 -6.46 9.26 14.32
C CYS A 263 -7.55 10.27 14.69
N PHE A 264 -8.81 9.85 14.71
CA PHE A 264 -9.91 10.70 15.17
C PHE A 264 -9.75 11.09 16.66
N LEU A 265 -9.36 10.16 17.52
CA LEU A 265 -9.11 10.42 18.94
C LEU A 265 -7.87 11.30 19.19
N GLU A 266 -6.90 11.31 18.27
CA GLU A 266 -5.77 12.25 18.33
C GLU A 266 -6.19 13.69 17.99
N THR A 267 -7.22 13.85 17.13
CA THR A 267 -7.67 15.17 16.65
C THR A 267 -8.85 15.74 17.42
N VAL A 268 -9.58 14.90 18.17
CA VAL A 268 -10.72 15.34 18.96
C VAL A 268 -10.26 16.33 20.04
N SER A 269 -10.75 17.56 19.95
CA SER A 269 -10.52 18.57 20.97
C SER A 269 -11.32 18.24 22.24
N ARG A 270 -10.85 18.71 23.40
CA ARG A 270 -11.59 18.58 24.68
C ARG A 270 -13.00 19.16 24.62
N ASP A 271 -13.23 20.15 23.74
CA ASP A 271 -14.42 20.99 23.78
C ASP A 271 -15.47 20.66 22.70
N THR A 272 -15.13 19.93 21.64
CA THR A 272 -16.11 19.55 20.61
C THR A 272 -15.72 18.29 19.83
N VAL A 273 -16.67 17.33 19.74
CA VAL A 273 -16.86 16.53 18.54
C VAL A 273 -17.87 17.30 17.69
N SER A 274 -17.50 17.69 16.47
CA SER A 274 -18.45 18.46 15.63
C SER A 274 -19.69 17.63 15.33
N ASN A 275 -20.87 18.24 15.42
CA ASN A 275 -22.14 17.71 14.89
C ASN A 275 -22.00 17.51 13.37
N GLY A 276 -21.47 16.36 12.97
CA GLY A 276 -20.96 16.15 11.62
C GLY A 276 -20.44 14.72 11.41
N PRO A 277 -19.46 14.52 10.50
CA PRO A 277 -18.92 13.19 10.19
C PRO A 277 -18.36 12.44 11.40
N GLY A 278 -17.89 13.14 12.44
CA GLY A 278 -17.35 12.56 13.68
C GLY A 278 -18.39 11.80 14.49
N ASN A 279 -19.54 12.41 14.82
CA ASN A 279 -20.62 11.73 15.55
C ASN A 279 -21.12 10.52 14.74
N LYS A 280 -21.39 10.72 13.44
CA LYS A 280 -21.84 9.63 12.56
C LYS A 280 -20.85 8.46 12.52
N PHE A 281 -19.55 8.77 12.59
CA PHE A 281 -18.49 7.77 12.64
C PHE A 281 -18.54 6.96 13.92
N LEU A 282 -18.60 7.61 15.08
CA LEU A 282 -18.69 6.94 16.37
C LEU A 282 -20.00 6.15 16.53
N ASP A 283 -21.13 6.70 16.08
CA ASP A 283 -22.42 5.99 16.05
C ASP A 283 -22.32 4.71 15.21
N SER A 284 -21.80 4.84 13.99
CA SER A 284 -21.66 3.69 13.08
C SER A 284 -20.67 2.65 13.63
N LEU A 285 -19.61 3.08 14.32
CA LEU A 285 -18.68 2.18 15.00
C LEU A 285 -19.37 1.44 16.15
N SER A 286 -20.15 2.16 16.96
CA SER A 286 -20.93 1.60 18.06
C SER A 286 -21.91 0.54 17.54
N ASP A 287 -22.61 0.83 16.44
CA ASP A 287 -23.52 -0.12 15.79
C ASP A 287 -22.79 -1.36 15.25
N SER A 288 -21.56 -1.20 14.74
CA SER A 288 -20.79 -2.28 14.10
C SER A 288 -20.03 -3.15 15.10
N LEU A 289 -19.50 -2.56 16.18
CA LEU A 289 -18.64 -3.21 17.17
C LEU A 289 -19.35 -3.55 18.49
N GLY A 290 -20.48 -2.89 18.74
CA GLY A 290 -21.11 -2.79 20.05
C GLY A 290 -20.57 -1.62 20.88
N ALA A 291 -21.47 -0.93 21.59
CA ALA A 291 -21.15 0.23 22.42
C ALA A 291 -20.05 -0.04 23.46
N ALA A 292 -20.12 -1.16 24.17
CA ALA A 292 -19.10 -1.54 25.16
C ALA A 292 -17.70 -1.72 24.54
N THR A 293 -17.63 -2.27 23.32
CA THR A 293 -16.35 -2.45 22.60
C THR A 293 -15.76 -1.11 22.20
N LEU A 294 -16.59 -0.19 21.69
CA LEU A 294 -16.15 1.16 21.32
C LEU A 294 -15.69 1.94 22.56
N SER A 295 -16.49 1.93 23.62
CA SER A 295 -16.17 2.58 24.89
C SER A 295 -14.83 2.08 25.44
N ALA A 296 -14.63 0.76 25.51
CA ALA A 296 -13.36 0.18 25.95
C ALA A 296 -12.16 0.62 25.09
N ALA A 297 -12.33 0.73 23.76
CA ALA A 297 -11.28 1.17 22.86
C ALA A 297 -10.92 2.65 23.08
N ILE A 298 -11.92 3.52 23.29
CA ILE A 298 -11.73 4.94 23.62
C ILE A 298 -10.97 5.08 24.95
N HIS A 299 -11.44 4.41 26.00
CA HIS A 299 -10.78 4.42 27.32
C HIS A 299 -9.34 3.92 27.23
N GLN A 300 -9.11 2.82 26.52
CA GLN A 300 -7.76 2.27 26.37
C GLN A 300 -6.83 3.23 25.61
N TYR A 301 -7.34 3.98 24.62
CA TYR A 301 -6.55 4.97 23.90
C TYR A 301 -6.04 6.06 24.86
N PHE A 302 -6.93 6.69 25.64
CA PHE A 302 -6.55 7.77 26.56
C PHE A 302 -5.76 7.27 27.78
N LEU A 303 -6.06 6.07 28.29
CA LEU A 303 -5.30 5.44 29.38
C LEU A 303 -3.82 5.25 29.02
N ARG A 304 -3.53 4.83 27.78
CA ARG A 304 -2.14 4.66 27.31
C ARG A 304 -1.35 5.97 27.24
N ARG A 305 -2.03 7.10 27.22
CA ARG A 305 -1.44 8.44 27.13
C ARG A 305 -1.42 9.17 28.47
N ASP A 306 -1.93 8.55 29.53
CA ASP A 306 -2.14 9.20 30.83
C ASP A 306 -3.03 10.45 30.72
N GLU A 307 -4.05 10.37 29.86
CA GLU A 307 -5.00 11.45 29.60
C GLU A 307 -6.41 11.01 30.04
N ALA A 308 -7.25 11.99 30.44
CA ALA A 308 -8.67 11.73 30.69
C ALA A 308 -9.44 11.73 29.37
N VAL A 309 -10.47 10.88 29.27
CA VAL A 309 -11.39 10.90 28.13
C VAL A 309 -12.09 12.27 28.06
N PRO A 310 -12.05 12.98 26.91
CA PRO A 310 -12.78 14.22 26.71
C PRO A 310 -14.28 14.08 26.97
N GLU A 311 -14.90 15.07 27.63
CA GLU A 311 -16.36 15.11 27.85
C GLU A 311 -17.15 15.02 26.54
N ALA A 312 -16.58 15.57 25.45
CA ALA A 312 -17.19 15.52 24.12
C ALA A 312 -17.38 14.08 23.57
N LEU A 313 -16.75 13.07 24.16
CA LEU A 313 -16.91 11.65 23.82
C LEU A 313 -17.85 10.90 24.78
N GLY A 314 -18.52 11.59 25.71
CA GLY A 314 -19.36 10.99 26.75
C GLY A 314 -20.33 9.94 26.21
N ASP A 315 -21.10 10.29 25.18
CA ASP A 315 -22.13 9.43 24.57
C ASP A 315 -21.59 8.07 24.04
N TRP A 316 -20.28 7.96 23.77
CA TRP A 316 -19.65 6.74 23.25
C TRP A 316 -18.62 6.12 24.21
N SER A 317 -18.38 6.75 25.37
CA SER A 317 -17.41 6.31 26.38
C SER A 317 -18.04 5.88 27.70
N GLU A 318 -19.36 5.94 27.82
CA GLU A 318 -20.13 5.33 28.90
C GLU A 318 -20.52 3.88 28.54
N GLU A 319 -20.73 3.01 29.54
CA GLU A 319 -21.13 1.59 29.37
C GLU A 319 -22.64 1.41 29.17
#